data_AF-A0A2G6LX31-F1
#
_entry.id   AF-A0A2G6LX31-F1
#
_cell.length_a   1.000
_cell.length_b   1.000
_cell.length_c   1.000
_cell.angle_alpha   90.00
_cell.angle_beta   90.00
_cell.angle_gamma   90.00
#
_symmetry.space_group_name_H-M   'P 1'
#
loop_
_entity.id
_entity.type
_entity.pdbx_description
1 polymer ?
#
loop_
_entity_poly.entity_id
_entity_poly.type
_entity_poly.pdbx_seq_one_letter_code
_entity_poly.pdbx_strand_id
1 'polypeptide(L)'
;MTCKHIKTGETMRTSVPCSRGKRGFTLVELIIAAVILAIVMSGIAFFFLHIIKLSDKMDDQARALELCRDGIEKLRTEDVEILPDGWQTPETVEGFTRRIWIDTPYAEYPEAKLVMCRVNWYGAEGADSLDLSTIF
;
A
#
# COMPACT_ATOMS: atom_id res chain seq x y z
N MET A 1 38.01 -53.33 -55.31
CA MET A 1 36.81 -53.59 -56.13
C MET A 1 35.62 -53.79 -55.23
N THR A 2 34.70 -52.82 -55.21
CA THR A 2 33.22 -52.96 -55.29
C THR A 2 32.62 -51.62 -54.90
N CYS A 3 32.31 -50.82 -55.92
CA CYS A 3 31.62 -49.54 -55.80
C CYS A 3 30.12 -49.83 -55.59
N LYS A 4 29.60 -49.50 -54.41
CA LYS A 4 28.18 -49.74 -54.05
C LYS A 4 27.36 -48.52 -54.45
N HIS A 5 26.55 -48.71 -55.49
CA HIS A 5 25.52 -47.78 -55.96
C HIS A 5 24.46 -47.56 -54.86
N ILE A 6 24.38 -46.35 -54.30
CA ILE A 6 23.27 -45.93 -53.43
C ILE A 6 22.21 -45.28 -54.32
N LYS A 7 21.03 -45.90 -54.36
CA LYS A 7 19.85 -45.43 -55.10
C LYS A 7 19.26 -44.20 -54.41
N THR A 8 19.21 -43.11 -55.16
CA THR A 8 18.42 -41.90 -54.91
C THR A 8 16.94 -42.27 -54.96
N GLY A 9 16.23 -42.12 -53.84
CA GLY A 9 14.82 -42.48 -53.69
C GLY A 9 14.03 -41.38 -52.99
N GLU A 10 13.20 -40.71 -53.77
CA GLU A 10 11.90 -40.10 -53.39
C GLU A 10 11.91 -38.98 -52.34
N THR A 11 11.97 -37.76 -52.88
CA THR A 11 11.53 -36.52 -52.24
C THR A 11 10.05 -36.58 -51.90
N MET A 12 9.74 -36.97 -50.67
CA MET A 12 8.42 -36.85 -50.05
C MET A 12 8.05 -35.36 -49.95
N ARG A 13 7.39 -34.84 -50.99
CA ARG A 13 6.77 -33.51 -50.97
C ARG A 13 5.55 -33.57 -50.07
N THR A 14 5.74 -33.26 -48.79
CA THR A 14 4.64 -32.91 -47.90
C THR A 14 3.96 -31.66 -48.46
N SER A 15 2.79 -31.85 -49.05
CA SER A 15 1.90 -30.78 -49.47
C SER A 15 1.46 -30.02 -48.22
N VAL A 16 2.08 -28.86 -47.99
CA VAL A 16 1.60 -27.91 -46.98
C VAL A 16 0.20 -27.46 -47.42
N PRO A 17 -0.86 -27.74 -46.65
CA PRO A 17 -2.17 -27.20 -46.96
C PRO A 17 -2.09 -25.68 -46.83
N CYS A 18 -2.09 -24.99 -47.97
CA CYS A 18 -2.30 -23.55 -48.05
C CYS A 18 -3.71 -23.26 -47.51
N SER A 19 -3.81 -23.01 -46.21
CA SER A 19 -4.99 -22.44 -45.56
C SER A 19 -5.25 -21.05 -46.13
N ARG A 20 -6.00 -21.00 -47.24
CA ARG A 20 -6.53 -19.79 -47.85
C ARG A 20 -7.71 -19.31 -47.02
N GLY A 21 -7.39 -18.62 -45.94
CA GLY A 21 -8.30 -17.75 -45.23
C GLY A 21 -7.60 -16.44 -44.90
N LYS A 22 -7.11 -15.72 -45.93
CA LYS A 22 -6.64 -14.34 -45.76
C LYS A 22 -7.86 -13.45 -45.48
N ARG A 23 -8.44 -13.56 -44.29
CA ARG A 23 -9.36 -12.57 -43.74
C ARG A 23 -8.53 -11.33 -43.49
N GLY A 24 -8.65 -10.34 -44.38
CA GLY A 24 -8.06 -9.03 -44.16
C GLY A 24 -8.58 -8.48 -42.84
N PHE A 25 -7.67 -7.96 -42.02
CA PHE A 25 -8.01 -7.22 -40.81
C PHE A 25 -9.04 -6.16 -41.20
N THR A 26 -10.23 -6.24 -40.65
CA THR A 26 -11.27 -5.27 -41.00
C THR A 26 -10.91 -3.95 -40.31
N LEU A 27 -11.06 -2.83 -41.02
CA LEU A 27 -10.85 -1.50 -40.43
C LEU A 27 -11.64 -1.32 -39.12
N VAL A 28 -12.82 -1.95 -39.05
CA VAL A 28 -13.67 -2.01 -37.86
C VAL A 28 -12.98 -2.68 -36.67
N GLU A 29 -12.26 -3.79 -36.88
CA GLU A 29 -11.53 -4.50 -35.83
C GLU A 29 -10.42 -3.63 -35.21
N LEU A 30 -9.72 -2.85 -36.04
CA LEU A 30 -8.70 -1.92 -35.56
C LEU A 30 -9.31 -0.78 -34.74
N ILE A 31 -10.45 -0.24 -35.18
CA ILE A 31 -11.19 0.78 -34.41
C ILE A 31 -11.61 0.22 -33.05
N ILE A 32 -12.17 -1.00 -33.01
CA ILE A 32 -12.60 -1.63 -31.76
C ILE A 32 -11.38 -1.86 -30.84
N ALA A 33 -10.28 -2.37 -31.37
CA ALA A 33 -9.05 -2.58 -30.59
C ALA A 33 -8.52 -1.26 -30.02
N ALA A 34 -8.54 -0.17 -30.81
CA ALA A 34 -8.11 1.16 -30.36
C ALA A 34 -9.01 1.71 -29.23
N VAL A 35 -10.33 1.51 -29.32
CA VAL A 35 -11.28 1.92 -28.28
C VAL A 35 -11.05 1.13 -27.00
N ILE A 36 -10.87 -0.19 -27.08
CA ILE A 36 -10.56 -1.03 -25.93
C ILE A 36 -9.24 -0.59 -25.29
N LEU A 37 -8.21 -0.35 -26.10
CA LEU A 37 -6.92 0.13 -25.62
C LEU A 37 -7.05 1.48 -24.90
N ALA A 38 -7.85 2.40 -25.43
CA ALA A 38 -8.11 3.69 -24.80
C ALA A 38 -8.77 3.53 -23.41
N ILE A 39 -9.79 2.67 -23.29
CA ILE A 39 -10.47 2.39 -22.02
C ILE A 39 -9.48 1.82 -20.99
N VAL A 40 -8.63 0.87 -21.41
CA VAL A 40 -7.61 0.27 -20.54
C VAL A 40 -6.62 1.32 -20.06
N MET A 41 -6.12 2.18 -20.94
CA MET A 41 -5.20 3.26 -20.59
C MET A 41 -5.82 4.25 -19.60
N SER A 42 -7.08 4.63 -19.78
CA SER A 42 -7.80 5.48 -18.84
C SER A 42 -7.94 4.85 -17.46
N GLY A 43 -8.24 3.54 -17.40
CA GLY A 43 -8.31 2.80 -16.14
C GLY A 43 -6.98 2.79 -15.38
N ILE A 44 -5.88 2.55 -16.09
CA ILE A 44 -4.52 2.55 -15.52
C ILE A 44 -4.16 3.94 -14.96
N ALA A 45 -4.47 5.02 -15.69
CA ALA A 45 -4.20 6.38 -15.25
C ALA A 45 -4.93 6.72 -13.93
N PHE A 46 -6.20 6.34 -13.81
CA PHE A 46 -6.97 6.54 -12.58
C PHE A 46 -6.41 5.74 -11.41
N PHE A 47 -6.01 4.49 -11.66
CA PHE A 47 -5.42 3.63 -10.64
C PHE A 47 -4.12 4.21 -10.07
N PHE A 48 -3.23 4.77 -10.90
CA PHE A 48 -2.02 5.42 -10.43
C PHE A 48 -2.29 6.62 -9.52
N LEU A 49 -3.27 7.47 -9.86
CA LEU A 49 -3.65 8.60 -9.02
C LEU A 49 -4.15 8.13 -7.64
N HIS A 50 -4.89 7.02 -7.61
CA HIS A 50 -5.36 6.43 -6.36
C HIS A 50 -4.22 5.87 -5.51
N ILE A 51 -3.21 5.22 -6.13
CA ILE A 51 -2.05 4.71 -5.42
C ILE A 51 -1.26 5.84 -4.76
N ILE A 52 -1.03 6.95 -5.47
CA ILE A 52 -0.26 8.07 -4.93
C ILE A 52 -0.92 8.62 -3.66
N LYS A 53 -2.23 8.88 -3.71
CA LYS A 53 -2.98 9.35 -2.53
C LYS A 53 -2.94 8.37 -1.36
N LEU A 54 -3.00 7.06 -1.66
CA LEU A 54 -2.92 6.03 -0.64
C LEU A 54 -1.53 5.98 0.00
N SER A 55 -0.48 6.16 -0.79
CA SER A 55 0.91 6.21 -0.28
C SER A 55 1.09 7.36 0.70
N ASP A 56 0.67 8.57 0.33
CA ASP A 56 0.79 9.75 1.20
C ASP A 56 0.07 9.52 2.53
N LYS A 57 -1.15 8.93 2.50
CA LYS A 57 -1.90 8.59 3.70
C LYS A 57 -1.19 7.57 4.58
N MET A 58 -0.57 6.55 3.98
CA MET A 58 0.18 5.53 4.72
C MET A 58 1.43 6.12 5.38
N ASP A 59 2.12 7.03 4.71
CA ASP A 59 3.30 7.72 5.24
C ASP A 59 2.92 8.60 6.44
N ASP A 60 1.82 9.37 6.34
CA ASP A 60 1.29 10.15 7.46
C ASP A 60 0.91 9.28 8.67
N GLN A 61 0.26 8.13 8.42
CA GLN A 61 -0.09 7.17 9.48
C GLN A 61 1.14 6.55 10.13
N ALA A 62 2.15 6.20 9.35
CA ALA A 62 3.40 5.65 9.86
C ALA A 62 4.11 6.66 10.77
N ARG A 63 4.16 7.93 10.36
CA ARG A 63 4.75 9.02 11.15
C ARG A 63 3.94 9.31 12.41
N ALA A 64 2.61 9.35 12.32
CA ALA A 64 1.74 9.52 13.49
C ALA A 64 1.96 8.38 14.50
N LEU A 65 2.11 7.14 14.03
CA LEU A 65 2.40 5.99 14.89
C LEU A 65 3.79 6.08 15.52
N GLU A 66 4.79 6.53 14.78
CA GLU A 66 6.15 6.77 15.31
C GLU A 66 6.12 7.82 16.42
N LEU A 67 5.40 8.93 16.23
CA LEU A 67 5.20 9.96 17.26
C LEU A 67 4.43 9.42 18.48
N CYS A 68 3.43 8.57 18.27
CA CYS A 68 2.74 7.90 19.37
C CYS A 68 3.71 7.03 20.19
N ARG A 69 4.51 6.22 19.50
CA ARG A 69 5.50 5.33 20.13
C ARG A 69 6.55 6.11 20.89
N ASP A 70 7.14 7.14 20.28
CA ASP A 70 8.12 8.00 20.96
C ASP A 70 7.53 8.64 22.23
N GLY A 71 6.30 9.13 22.17
CA GLY A 71 5.64 9.75 23.34
C GLY A 71 5.40 8.75 24.47
N ILE A 72 4.96 7.55 24.10
CA ILE A 72 4.75 6.43 25.04
C ILE A 72 6.09 5.96 25.63
N GLU A 73 7.14 5.82 24.83
CA GLU A 73 8.47 5.40 25.30
C GLU A 73 9.11 6.43 26.24
N LYS A 74 8.89 7.72 26.03
CA LYS A 74 9.32 8.77 26.98
C LYS A 74 8.68 8.57 28.35
N LEU A 75 7.37 8.28 28.39
CA LEU A 75 6.66 8.03 29.64
C LEU A 75 7.15 6.78 30.38
N ARG A 76 7.70 5.78 29.67
CA ARG A 76 8.30 4.59 30.31
C ARG A 76 9.53 4.90 31.16
N THR A 77 10.14 6.06 30.96
CA THR A 77 11.31 6.50 31.74
C THR A 77 10.92 7.32 32.97
N GLU A 78 9.65 7.68 33.11
CA GLU A 78 9.11 8.44 34.24
C GLU A 78 8.50 7.51 35.29
N ASP A 79 8.45 7.97 36.55
CA ASP A 79 7.86 7.21 37.65
C ASP A 79 6.33 7.26 37.57
N VAL A 80 5.70 6.08 37.57
CA VAL A 80 4.25 5.90 37.41
C VAL A 80 3.46 6.61 38.51
N GLU A 81 4.01 6.67 39.73
CA GLU A 81 3.34 7.32 40.87
C GLU A 81 3.21 8.84 40.70
N ILE A 82 4.11 9.45 39.92
CA ILE A 82 4.20 10.91 39.76
C ILE A 82 3.46 11.38 38.50
N LEU A 83 3.16 10.47 37.57
CA LEU A 83 2.47 10.80 36.32
C LEU A 83 1.07 11.38 36.61
N PRO A 84 0.79 12.64 36.18
CA PRO A 84 -0.49 13.26 36.43
C PRO A 84 -1.58 12.62 35.57
N ASP A 85 -2.72 12.34 36.19
CA ASP A 85 -3.86 11.76 35.49
C ASP A 85 -4.51 12.78 34.54
N GLY A 86 -5.11 12.29 33.47
CA GLY A 86 -5.82 13.06 32.46
C GLY A 86 -5.00 13.43 31.23
N TRP A 87 -5.47 14.46 30.51
CA TRP A 87 -4.82 14.92 29.26
C TRP A 87 -3.59 15.76 29.59
N GLN A 88 -2.45 15.32 29.06
CA GLN A 88 -1.23 16.11 29.01
C GLN A 88 -1.37 17.26 28.01
N THR A 89 -0.52 18.28 28.19
CA THR A 89 -0.43 19.42 27.27
C THR A 89 -0.15 18.93 25.85
N PRO A 90 -0.91 19.39 24.84
CA PRO A 90 -0.66 19.02 23.46
C PRO A 90 0.73 19.48 23.00
N GLU A 91 1.44 18.59 22.32
CA GLU A 91 2.74 18.87 21.71
C GLU A 91 2.60 18.84 20.19
N THR A 92 3.09 19.87 19.50
CA THR A 92 3.07 19.92 18.04
C THR A 92 4.46 19.63 17.49
N VAL A 93 4.57 18.57 16.69
CA VAL A 93 5.80 18.13 16.03
C VAL A 93 5.53 18.02 14.55
N GLU A 94 6.16 18.88 13.75
CA GLU A 94 6.15 18.79 12.29
C GLU A 94 4.74 18.76 11.65
N GLY A 95 3.78 19.49 12.24
CA GLY A 95 2.40 19.55 11.76
C GLY A 95 1.46 18.48 12.35
N PHE A 96 2.00 17.59 13.18
CA PHE A 96 1.23 16.62 13.96
C PHE A 96 1.06 17.13 15.38
N THR A 97 -0.15 17.09 15.91
CA THR A 97 -0.45 17.43 17.31
C THR A 97 -0.68 16.15 18.11
N ARG A 98 0.29 15.82 18.96
CA ARG A 98 0.24 14.71 19.91
C ARG A 98 -0.38 15.17 21.23
N ARG A 99 -1.20 14.31 21.84
CA ARG A 99 -1.68 14.45 23.22
C ARG A 99 -1.75 13.09 23.89
N ILE A 100 -1.42 13.02 25.17
CA ILE A 100 -1.40 11.77 25.93
C ILE A 100 -2.45 11.87 27.03
N TRP A 101 -3.28 10.85 27.16
CA TRP A 101 -4.19 10.63 28.27
C TRP A 101 -3.61 9.56 29.18
N ILE A 102 -3.54 9.86 30.47
CA ILE A 102 -3.10 8.92 31.51
C ILE A 102 -4.32 8.62 32.38
N ASP A 103 -4.68 7.36 32.50
CA ASP A 103 -5.81 6.92 33.31
C ASP A 103 -5.39 6.77 34.77
N THR A 104 -6.37 6.90 35.67
CA THR A 104 -6.17 6.57 37.09
C THR A 104 -5.85 5.08 37.24
N PRO A 105 -4.91 4.68 38.12
CA PRO A 105 -4.62 3.27 38.37
C PRO A 105 -5.86 2.47 38.74
N TYR A 106 -5.90 1.21 38.31
CA TYR A 106 -6.95 0.27 38.71
C TYR A 106 -6.72 -0.16 40.16
N ALA A 107 -7.79 -0.37 40.92
CA ALA A 107 -7.68 -0.79 42.32
C ALA A 107 -6.99 -2.15 42.48
N GLU A 108 -7.15 -3.02 41.48
CA GLU A 108 -6.52 -4.34 41.41
C GLU A 108 -5.03 -4.30 41.06
N TYR A 109 -4.57 -3.21 40.42
CA TYR A 109 -3.20 -3.02 39.93
C TYR A 109 -2.76 -1.57 40.16
N PRO A 110 -2.49 -1.16 41.42
CA PRO A 110 -2.15 0.23 41.75
C PRO A 110 -0.83 0.70 41.11
N GLU A 111 0.05 -0.24 40.75
CA GLU A 111 1.30 0.02 40.03
C GLU A 111 1.13 0.21 38.52
N ALA A 112 -0.08 0.00 37.98
CA ALA A 112 -0.33 0.01 36.55
C ALA A 112 -1.28 1.13 36.11
N LYS A 113 -0.92 1.84 35.04
CA LYS A 113 -1.76 2.89 34.42
C LYS A 113 -2.00 2.61 32.94
N LEU A 114 -3.25 2.83 32.50
CA LEU A 114 -3.57 2.85 31.07
C LEU A 114 -3.13 4.21 30.50
N VAL A 115 -2.30 4.17 29.46
CA VAL A 115 -1.84 5.35 28.74
C VAL A 115 -2.35 5.29 27.30
N MET A 116 -2.97 6.36 26.84
CA MET A 116 -3.45 6.51 25.47
C MET A 116 -2.82 7.75 24.83
N CYS A 117 -2.09 7.56 23.75
CA CYS A 117 -1.57 8.62 22.92
C CYS A 117 -2.48 8.83 21.71
N ARG A 118 -2.95 10.06 21.49
CA ARG A 118 -3.66 10.49 20.28
C ARG A 118 -2.81 11.48 19.52
N VAL A 119 -2.60 11.22 18.24
CA VAL A 119 -1.98 12.17 17.31
C VAL A 119 -3.02 12.61 16.30
N ASN A 120 -3.17 13.91 16.12
CA ASN A 120 -4.05 14.52 15.12
C ASN A 120 -3.21 15.27 14.08
N TRP A 121 -3.61 15.24 12.82
CA TRP A 121 -2.95 16.01 11.77
C TRP A 121 -3.98 16.45 10.71
N TYR A 122 -3.56 17.35 9.84
CA TYR A 122 -4.34 17.80 8.67
C TYR A 122 -3.63 17.34 7.40
N GLY A 123 -4.15 16.30 6.77
CA GLY A 123 -3.69 15.78 5.47
C GLY A 123 -4.46 16.37 4.29
N ALA A 124 -4.18 15.86 3.09
CA ALA A 124 -4.82 16.32 1.85
C ALA A 124 -6.34 16.10 1.81
N GLU A 125 -6.86 15.11 2.56
CA GLU A 125 -8.29 14.80 2.65
C GLU A 125 -8.99 15.47 3.85
N GLY A 126 -8.26 16.22 4.67
CA GLY A 126 -8.78 16.90 5.86
C GLY A 126 -8.10 16.47 7.16
N ALA A 127 -8.79 16.68 8.27
CA ALA A 127 -8.30 16.27 9.58
C ALA A 127 -8.37 14.74 9.73
N ASP A 128 -7.28 14.13 10.20
CA ASP A 128 -7.21 12.70 10.52
C ASP A 128 -6.54 12.53 11.90
N SER A 129 -6.73 11.36 12.52
CA SER A 129 -6.21 11.06 13.85
C SER A 129 -5.90 9.59 14.05
N LEU A 130 -4.89 9.31 14.86
CA LEU A 130 -4.44 7.97 15.22
C LEU A 130 -4.30 7.86 16.73
N ASP A 131 -4.85 6.79 17.29
CA ASP A 131 -4.80 6.46 18.71
C ASP A 131 -3.95 5.21 18.93
N LEU A 132 -3.05 5.26 19.91
CA LEU A 132 -2.30 4.12 20.41
C LEU A 132 -2.47 4.05 21.92
N SER A 133 -2.85 2.89 22.46
CA SER A 133 -2.97 2.67 23.89
C SER A 133 -2.08 1.54 24.36
N THR A 134 -1.57 1.66 25.59
CA THR A 134 -0.79 0.63 26.27
C THR A 134 -1.03 0.73 27.77
N ILE A 135 -0.76 -0.35 28.49
CA ILE A 135 -0.73 -0.37 29.95
C ILE A 135 0.75 -0.42 30.35
N PHE A 136 1.13 0.42 31.30
CA PHE A 136 2.41 0.34 31.99
C PHE A 136 2.19 -0.14 33.41
#